data_AF-A0AAU7K7X9-F1
#
_entry.id   AF-A0AAU7K7X9-F1
#
_cell.length_a   1.000
_cell.length_b   1.000
_cell.length_c   1.000
_cell.angle_alpha   90.00
_cell.angle_beta   90.00
_cell.angle_gamma   90.00
#
_symmetry.space_group_name_H-M   'P 1'
#
loop_
_entity.id
_entity.type
_entity.pdbx_description
1 polymer ?
#
loop_
_entity_poly.entity_id
_entity_poly.type
_entity_poly.pdbx_seq_one_letter_code
_entity_poly.pdbx_strand_id
1 'polypeptide(L)'
;MKNKMLFKYASMILLVSVLTTSCKKAAEMASNNGETFNAAITKKKIQAIQAIEIPQALANGTFYIMNKTSSKVIDVPGGQNGNNTSVWQWGGTGGTNQQWKLTALTGGYYSIIGVESNRALTAADNTDGGNIQINDYNGANNQQWQFVALGSNYYRIVNRASGKALDLWGSSLEDGGDINQYASHSGENQQWVLVKTKYNGQVGWTWTSTNGVPADVITRITNAMNDACARYNAGADWDARTLNVSYNTGVPTAEANVNGSISFGANTSYQNVRTAMHEMGHCYGVGQTGGWYNLTNGGTYSGTNGIATIRALETPTSNINAGGGHFWPYGLNYDSEWSETGAFRHVKVVRAMDLDGVY
;
A
#
# COMPACT_ATOMS: atom_id res chain seq x y z
N MET A 1 -45.79 -26.95 -25.14
CA MET A 1 -46.55 -26.73 -23.89
C MET A 1 -45.63 -26.11 -22.86
N LYS A 2 -46.15 -25.09 -22.15
CA LYS A 2 -45.64 -24.23 -21.06
C LYS A 2 -44.50 -24.83 -20.20
N ASN A 3 -43.45 -24.09 -19.80
CA ASN A 3 -43.54 -22.98 -18.85
C ASN A 3 -42.37 -21.97 -18.99
N LYS A 4 -42.72 -20.68 -19.05
CA LYS A 4 -41.85 -19.51 -18.79
C LYS A 4 -42.18 -18.98 -17.39
N MET A 5 -41.18 -18.58 -16.61
CA MET A 5 -41.35 -17.55 -15.56
C MET A 5 -40.17 -16.58 -15.65
N LEU A 6 -40.48 -15.34 -16.02
CA LEU A 6 -39.64 -14.15 -15.96
C LEU A 6 -40.48 -13.11 -15.21
N PHE A 7 -40.02 -12.71 -14.03
CA PHE A 7 -40.70 -11.73 -13.17
C PHE A 7 -40.30 -10.31 -13.59
N LYS A 8 -41.32 -9.45 -13.73
CA LYS A 8 -41.27 -8.04 -14.10
C LYS A 8 -40.89 -7.17 -12.91
N TYR A 9 -40.10 -6.12 -13.12
CA TYR A 9 -40.08 -4.92 -12.26
C TYR A 9 -40.79 -3.77 -12.98
N ALA A 10 -41.77 -3.18 -12.31
CA ALA A 10 -42.63 -2.10 -12.80
C ALA A 10 -42.04 -0.73 -12.44
N SER A 11 -42.00 0.17 -13.41
CA SER A 11 -41.73 1.61 -13.25
C SER A 11 -42.93 2.31 -12.61
N MET A 12 -42.70 3.12 -11.58
CA MET A 12 -43.72 3.97 -10.96
C MET A 12 -43.44 5.44 -11.30
N ILE A 13 -44.32 5.99 -12.12
CA ILE A 13 -44.43 7.41 -12.49
C ILE A 13 -45.09 8.15 -11.32
N LEU A 14 -44.49 9.24 -10.83
CA LEU A 14 -45.14 10.13 -9.85
C LEU A 14 -45.54 11.45 -10.52
N LEU A 15 -46.85 11.71 -10.47
CA LEU A 15 -47.56 12.86 -10.98
C LEU A 15 -47.14 14.17 -10.27
N VAL A 16 -46.98 15.23 -11.06
CA VAL A 16 -46.89 16.61 -10.59
C VAL A 16 -48.32 17.13 -10.35
N SER A 17 -48.60 17.64 -9.14
CA SER A 17 -49.79 18.45 -8.88
C SER A 17 -49.36 19.79 -8.27
N VAL A 18 -49.55 20.85 -9.05
CA VAL A 18 -49.41 22.25 -8.66
C VAL A 18 -50.65 22.67 -7.87
N LEU A 19 -50.46 23.21 -6.67
CA LEU A 19 -51.48 24.01 -5.97
C LEU A 19 -50.85 25.34 -5.55
N THR A 20 -51.39 26.41 -6.11
CA THR A 20 -51.08 27.82 -5.88
C THR A 20 -51.89 28.40 -4.72
N THR A 21 -51.46 29.59 -4.27
CA THR A 21 -52.06 30.56 -3.30
C THR A 21 -51.54 30.46 -1.87
N SER A 22 -51.23 31.53 -1.13
CA SER A 22 -50.96 32.96 -1.39
C SER A 22 -50.50 33.57 -0.05
N CYS A 23 -49.66 34.60 -0.08
CA CYS A 23 -49.08 35.26 1.10
C CYS A 23 -50.07 35.64 2.21
N LYS A 24 -49.69 35.37 3.47
CA LYS A 24 -49.90 36.31 4.60
C LYS A 24 -48.77 36.17 5.62
N LYS A 25 -48.20 37.33 5.93
CA LYS A 25 -47.06 37.62 6.81
C LYS A 25 -47.56 37.66 8.26
N ALA A 26 -46.96 36.89 9.14
CA ALA A 26 -46.99 37.17 10.58
C ALA A 26 -45.52 37.26 11.03
N ALA A 27 -45.14 38.47 11.44
CA ALA A 27 -43.87 38.80 12.04
C ALA A 27 -44.16 39.17 13.50
N GLU A 28 -43.35 38.65 14.43
CA GLU A 28 -43.02 39.11 15.80
C GLU A 28 -42.49 37.87 16.56
N MET A 29 -41.39 37.83 17.30
CA MET A 29 -40.23 38.69 17.57
C MET A 29 -39.06 37.78 18.03
N ALA A 30 -37.83 38.13 17.63
CA ALA A 30 -36.52 38.09 18.34
C ALA A 30 -36.08 36.86 19.21
N SER A 31 -34.82 36.40 19.28
CA SER A 31 -33.55 36.73 18.64
C SER A 31 -32.57 35.54 18.81
N ASN A 32 -31.49 35.55 18.01
CA ASN A 32 -30.20 34.85 18.23
C ASN A 32 -30.14 33.32 18.04
N ASN A 33 -29.89 32.89 16.80
CA ASN A 33 -28.54 32.48 16.36
C ASN A 33 -28.60 31.75 15.00
N GLY A 34 -28.44 32.51 13.92
CA GLY A 34 -27.36 32.29 12.96
C GLY A 34 -27.18 30.95 12.23
N GLU A 35 -28.21 30.12 12.02
CA GLU A 35 -28.15 29.09 10.97
C GLU A 35 -29.36 29.18 10.03
N THR A 36 -29.09 29.41 8.74
CA THR A 36 -30.12 29.27 7.71
C THR A 36 -30.55 27.80 7.66
N PHE A 37 -31.82 27.53 7.36
CA PHE A 37 -32.32 26.16 7.18
C PHE A 37 -31.47 25.32 6.20
N ASN A 38 -30.87 25.98 5.20
CA ASN A 38 -29.90 25.38 4.28
C ASN A 38 -28.54 25.06 4.93
N ALA A 39 -28.03 25.87 5.86
CA ALA A 39 -26.83 25.57 6.62
C ALA A 39 -27.03 24.35 7.54
N ALA A 40 -28.20 24.21 8.16
CA ALA A 40 -28.54 23.05 9.00
C ALA A 40 -28.69 21.75 8.17
N ILE A 41 -29.28 21.82 6.97
CA ILE A 41 -29.33 20.68 6.03
C ILE A 41 -27.93 20.33 5.50
N THR A 42 -27.07 21.32 5.26
CA THR A 42 -25.69 21.11 4.80
C THR A 42 -24.81 20.53 5.91
N LYS A 43 -24.95 20.99 7.17
CA LYS A 43 -24.30 20.38 8.34
C LYS A 43 -24.76 18.94 8.58
N LYS A 44 -26.06 18.64 8.47
CA LYS A 44 -26.58 17.27 8.58
C LYS A 44 -26.15 16.36 7.42
N LYS A 45 -25.96 16.88 6.20
CA LYS A 45 -25.40 16.12 5.07
C LYS A 45 -23.90 15.92 5.16
N ILE A 46 -23.15 16.84 5.76
CA ILE A 46 -21.69 16.74 5.93
C ILE A 46 -21.31 15.92 7.17
N GLN A 47 -22.15 15.85 8.22
CA GLN A 47 -21.90 15.01 9.40
C GLN A 47 -22.12 13.50 9.22
N ALA A 48 -22.40 13.01 8.00
CA ALA A 48 -22.63 11.58 7.79
C ALA A 48 -22.24 11.06 6.40
N ILE A 49 -21.27 11.68 5.72
CA ILE A 49 -20.42 10.87 4.84
C ILE A 49 -19.43 10.20 5.77
N GLN A 50 -19.85 9.13 6.47
CA GLN A 50 -18.88 8.16 6.92
C GLN A 50 -18.08 7.79 5.67
N ALA A 51 -16.76 7.93 5.72
CA ALA A 51 -15.90 7.35 4.70
C ALA A 51 -16.41 5.92 4.52
N ILE A 52 -16.86 5.56 3.32
CA ILE A 52 -17.46 4.25 3.11
C ILE A 52 -16.37 3.25 3.50
N GLU A 53 -16.64 2.53 4.58
CA GLU A 53 -15.76 1.54 5.17
C GLU A 53 -15.77 0.31 4.29
N ILE A 54 -15.07 0.41 3.16
CA ILE A 54 -15.00 -0.67 2.17
C ILE A 54 -13.92 -1.65 2.64
N PRO A 55 -14.25 -2.95 2.77
CA PRO A 55 -13.24 -3.98 2.94
C PRO A 55 -12.23 -3.91 1.79
N GLN A 56 -10.95 -3.75 2.13
CA GLN A 56 -9.87 -3.69 1.16
C GLN A 56 -9.24 -5.07 0.98
N ALA A 57 -9.13 -5.50 -0.27
CA ALA A 57 -8.27 -6.62 -0.62
C ALA A 57 -6.80 -6.19 -0.48
N LEU A 58 -6.10 -6.85 0.43
CA LEU A 58 -4.67 -6.73 0.67
C LEU A 58 -3.91 -7.90 0.05
N ALA A 59 -2.69 -7.64 -0.39
CA ALA A 59 -1.77 -8.68 -0.80
C ALA A 59 -1.33 -9.53 0.40
N ASN A 60 -1.12 -10.83 0.16
CA ASN A 60 -0.50 -11.72 1.13
C ASN A 60 0.94 -11.26 1.42
N GLY A 61 1.41 -11.50 2.64
CA GLY A 61 2.77 -11.15 3.02
C GLY A 61 2.99 -11.12 4.52
N THR A 62 4.20 -10.73 4.90
CA THR A 62 4.59 -10.55 6.31
C THR A 62 4.70 -9.06 6.61
N PHE A 63 4.05 -8.63 7.68
CA PHE A 63 3.91 -7.23 8.06
C PHE A 63 4.18 -7.03 9.55
N TYR A 64 4.71 -5.87 9.92
CA TYR A 64 4.43 -5.27 11.21
C TYR A 64 3.05 -4.61 11.12
N ILE A 65 2.23 -4.77 12.16
CA ILE A 65 0.95 -4.07 12.29
C ILE A 65 1.16 -2.94 13.28
N MET A 66 1.25 -1.70 12.78
CA MET A 66 1.64 -0.53 13.55
C MET A 66 0.43 0.33 13.88
N ASN A 67 0.30 0.74 15.14
CA ASN A 67 -0.77 1.62 15.58
C ASN A 67 -0.48 3.08 15.20
N LYS A 68 -1.51 3.82 14.76
CA LYS A 68 -1.37 5.22 14.39
C LYS A 68 -1.04 6.13 15.58
N THR A 69 -1.65 5.91 16.74
CA THR A 69 -1.47 6.75 17.93
C THR A 69 -0.05 6.67 18.49
N SER A 70 0.49 5.47 18.64
CA SER A 70 1.78 5.26 19.32
C SER A 70 2.96 5.08 18.37
N SER A 71 2.72 4.82 17.08
CA SER A 71 3.73 4.36 16.11
C SER A 71 4.46 3.08 16.54
N LYS A 72 3.90 2.33 17.49
CA LYS A 72 4.40 1.03 17.96
C LYS A 72 3.69 -0.11 17.25
N VAL A 73 4.26 -1.32 17.32
CA VAL A 73 3.78 -2.49 16.60
C VAL A 73 3.14 -3.51 17.54
N ILE A 74 2.20 -4.30 17.04
CA ILE A 74 1.66 -5.46 17.76
C ILE A 74 2.79 -6.47 17.98
N ASP A 75 2.98 -6.84 19.24
CA ASP A 75 4.07 -7.65 19.76
C ASP A 75 3.51 -8.78 20.62
N VAL A 76 4.13 -9.95 20.53
CA VAL A 76 3.92 -11.02 21.51
C VAL A 76 4.98 -10.89 22.62
N PRO A 77 4.56 -10.65 23.89
CA PRO A 77 5.45 -10.35 25.00
C PRO A 77 6.62 -11.32 25.15
N GLY A 78 7.85 -10.83 24.93
CA GLY A 78 9.07 -11.61 25.12
C GLY A 78 9.17 -12.84 24.22
N GLY A 79 8.47 -12.88 23.07
CA GLY A 79 8.49 -14.03 22.16
C GLY A 79 7.76 -15.26 22.70
N GLN A 80 6.86 -15.08 23.68
CA GLN A 80 6.01 -16.17 24.15
C GLN A 80 5.24 -16.83 23.00
N ASN A 81 5.01 -18.13 23.09
CA ASN A 81 4.36 -18.90 22.03
C ASN A 81 3.23 -19.79 22.54
N GLY A 82 2.77 -19.61 23.79
CA GLY A 82 1.65 -20.37 24.34
C GLY A 82 0.31 -19.92 23.75
N ASN A 83 -0.66 -20.83 23.72
CA ASN A 83 -2.06 -20.46 23.54
C ASN A 83 -2.52 -19.55 24.70
N ASN A 84 -3.39 -18.60 24.39
CA ASN A 84 -3.92 -17.59 25.30
C ASN A 84 -2.88 -16.56 25.80
N THR A 85 -1.70 -16.49 25.17
CA THR A 85 -0.77 -15.38 25.41
C THR A 85 -1.38 -14.10 24.84
N SER A 86 -1.67 -13.12 25.70
CA SER A 86 -2.10 -11.77 25.29
C SER A 86 -1.05 -11.08 24.42
N VAL A 87 -1.51 -10.29 23.46
CA VAL A 87 -0.65 -9.40 22.69
C VAL A 87 -0.71 -7.97 23.23
N TRP A 88 0.37 -7.25 23.07
CA TRP A 88 0.48 -5.83 23.46
C TRP A 88 1.17 -5.05 22.35
N GLN A 89 1.40 -3.75 22.55
CA GLN A 89 2.30 -2.98 21.70
C GLN A 89 3.72 -2.93 22.28
N TRP A 90 4.71 -2.83 21.39
CA TRP A 90 6.09 -2.54 21.76
C TRP A 90 6.77 -1.71 20.66
N GLY A 91 7.83 -0.99 21.00
CA GLY A 91 8.73 -0.39 20.02
C GLY A 91 9.21 -1.41 18.97
N GLY A 92 9.31 -1.00 17.70
CA GLY A 92 9.73 -1.89 16.62
C GLY A 92 11.18 -2.35 16.79
N THR A 93 11.37 -3.62 17.16
CA THR A 93 12.69 -4.25 17.34
C THR A 93 13.17 -5.01 16.10
N GLY A 94 12.25 -5.33 15.19
CA GLY A 94 12.50 -6.21 14.06
C GLY A 94 12.40 -7.70 14.38
N GLY A 95 12.16 -8.06 15.64
CA GLY A 95 12.02 -9.44 16.11
C GLY A 95 10.85 -10.18 15.46
N THR A 96 10.95 -11.50 15.34
CA THR A 96 9.94 -12.35 14.70
C THR A 96 8.60 -12.38 15.46
N ASN A 97 8.62 -12.09 16.76
CA ASN A 97 7.45 -11.94 17.62
C ASN A 97 6.60 -10.69 17.31
N GLN A 98 7.11 -9.78 16.46
CA GLN A 98 6.41 -8.59 15.97
C GLN A 98 5.93 -8.72 14.51
N GLN A 99 6.26 -9.83 13.87
CA GLN A 99 5.96 -10.04 12.45
C GLN A 99 4.73 -10.93 12.30
N TRP A 100 3.82 -10.50 11.43
CA TRP A 100 2.52 -11.12 11.22
C TRP A 100 2.32 -11.46 9.75
N LYS A 101 2.12 -12.74 9.46
CA LYS A 101 1.78 -13.25 8.13
C LYS A 101 0.28 -13.10 7.88
N LEU A 102 -0.08 -12.25 6.92
CA LEU A 102 -1.44 -12.09 6.43
C LEU A 102 -1.68 -13.03 5.26
N THR A 103 -2.74 -13.83 5.35
CA THR A 103 -3.19 -14.73 4.27
C THR A 103 -4.67 -14.49 3.99
N ALA A 104 -4.99 -14.16 2.74
CA ALA A 104 -6.35 -13.94 2.28
C ALA A 104 -7.20 -15.22 2.39
N LEU A 105 -8.43 -15.05 2.85
CA LEU A 105 -9.47 -16.05 2.98
C LEU A 105 -10.69 -15.67 2.12
N THR A 106 -11.65 -16.56 2.02
CA THR A 106 -12.90 -16.29 1.29
C THR A 106 -13.71 -15.17 1.96
N GLY A 107 -14.32 -14.30 1.16
CA GLY A 107 -15.22 -13.23 1.64
C GLY A 107 -14.51 -11.96 2.11
N GLY A 108 -13.26 -11.74 1.72
CA GLY A 108 -12.51 -10.53 2.07
C GLY A 108 -11.96 -10.52 3.50
N TYR A 109 -11.86 -11.70 4.12
CA TYR A 109 -11.24 -11.91 5.43
C TYR A 109 -9.81 -12.41 5.28
N TYR A 110 -9.05 -12.32 6.36
CA TYR A 110 -7.65 -12.73 6.43
C TYR A 110 -7.41 -13.50 7.73
N SER A 111 -6.53 -14.50 7.68
CA SER A 111 -5.86 -14.98 8.89
C SER A 111 -4.62 -14.11 9.14
N ILE A 112 -4.38 -13.75 10.40
CA ILE A 112 -3.19 -13.03 10.85
C ILE A 112 -2.38 -13.98 11.73
N ILE A 113 -1.28 -14.52 11.22
CA ILE A 113 -0.47 -15.56 11.90
C ILE A 113 0.86 -14.97 12.35
N GLY A 114 1.21 -15.08 13.64
CA GLY A 114 2.51 -14.66 14.15
C GLY A 114 3.64 -15.51 13.55
N VAL A 115 4.70 -14.87 13.06
CA VAL A 115 5.82 -15.56 12.40
C VAL A 115 6.61 -16.44 13.37
N GLU A 116 6.82 -15.97 14.60
CA GLU A 116 7.56 -16.74 15.62
C GLU A 116 6.74 -17.88 16.21
N SER A 117 5.50 -17.60 16.58
CA SER A 117 4.64 -18.56 17.29
C SER A 117 3.94 -19.55 16.37
N ASN A 118 3.80 -19.24 15.07
CA ASN A 118 2.92 -19.92 14.12
C ASN A 118 1.44 -19.99 14.57
N ARG A 119 1.02 -19.03 15.41
CA ARG A 119 -0.33 -18.95 15.99
C ARG A 119 -1.10 -17.75 15.47
N ALA A 120 -2.43 -17.87 15.44
CA ALA A 120 -3.32 -16.83 14.94
C ALA A 120 -3.62 -15.77 15.99
N LEU A 121 -3.63 -14.50 15.56
CA LEU A 121 -4.24 -13.41 16.30
C LEU A 121 -5.73 -13.70 16.47
N THR A 122 -6.17 -13.79 17.73
CA THR A 122 -7.46 -14.36 18.12
C THR A 122 -8.15 -13.43 19.10
N ALA A 123 -9.40 -13.07 18.81
CA ALA A 123 -10.30 -12.47 19.79
C ALA A 123 -10.73 -13.53 20.82
N ALA A 124 -10.45 -13.29 22.10
CA ALA A 124 -10.75 -14.23 23.18
C ALA A 124 -12.26 -14.40 23.43
N ASP A 125 -13.02 -13.33 23.24
CA ASP A 125 -14.48 -13.26 23.36
C ASP A 125 -15.07 -12.24 22.36
N ASN A 126 -16.34 -11.86 22.50
CA ASN A 126 -17.04 -10.91 21.61
C ASN A 126 -17.41 -9.58 22.30
N THR A 127 -16.83 -9.28 23.46
CA THR A 127 -17.17 -8.12 24.29
C THR A 127 -16.27 -6.92 23.99
N ASP A 128 -16.74 -5.73 24.35
CA ASP A 128 -15.88 -4.54 24.35
C ASP A 128 -14.86 -4.65 25.47
N GLY A 129 -13.58 -4.43 25.13
CA GLY A 129 -12.45 -4.72 26.00
C GLY A 129 -12.00 -6.18 25.98
N GLY A 130 -12.62 -7.04 25.15
CA GLY A 130 -12.24 -8.45 25.02
C GLY A 130 -10.80 -8.60 24.53
N ASN A 131 -10.01 -9.40 25.23
CA ASN A 131 -8.58 -9.58 25.00
C ASN A 131 -8.26 -10.06 23.57
N ILE A 132 -7.15 -9.59 23.00
CA ILE A 132 -6.54 -10.20 21.83
C ILE A 132 -5.34 -11.03 22.26
N GLN A 133 -5.28 -12.25 21.76
CA GLN A 133 -4.28 -13.24 22.13
C GLN A 133 -3.84 -14.06 20.93
N ILE A 134 -2.77 -14.83 21.09
CA ILE A 134 -2.38 -15.85 20.11
C ILE A 134 -2.94 -17.22 20.49
N ASN A 135 -3.47 -17.94 19.51
CA ASN A 135 -3.93 -19.32 19.65
C ASN A 135 -3.63 -20.13 18.39
N ASP A 136 -3.53 -21.46 18.52
CA ASP A 136 -3.43 -22.35 17.37
C ASP A 136 -4.53 -22.05 16.35
N TYR A 137 -4.15 -21.96 15.07
CA TYR A 137 -5.09 -21.62 14.01
C TYR A 137 -6.00 -22.81 13.70
N ASN A 138 -7.31 -22.62 13.83
CA ASN A 138 -8.32 -23.62 13.51
C ASN A 138 -9.37 -23.09 12.51
N GLY A 139 -9.21 -21.85 12.02
CA GLY A 139 -10.11 -21.24 11.05
C GLY A 139 -11.43 -20.72 11.63
N ALA A 140 -11.60 -20.69 12.95
CA ALA A 140 -12.79 -20.11 13.58
C ALA A 140 -12.94 -18.61 13.27
N ASN A 141 -14.18 -18.10 13.29
CA ASN A 141 -14.46 -16.71 12.94
C ASN A 141 -13.75 -15.70 13.84
N ASN A 142 -13.46 -16.03 15.11
CA ASN A 142 -12.73 -15.15 16.01
C ASN A 142 -11.22 -15.04 15.68
N GLN A 143 -10.73 -15.83 14.71
CA GLN A 143 -9.37 -15.77 14.15
C GLN A 143 -9.33 -15.18 12.73
N GLN A 144 -10.46 -14.64 12.25
CA GLN A 144 -10.58 -14.07 10.92
C GLN A 144 -10.85 -12.57 11.00
N TRP A 145 -10.10 -11.81 10.22
CA TRP A 145 -10.06 -10.36 10.30
C TRP A 145 -10.32 -9.72 8.95
N GLN A 146 -11.13 -8.68 8.92
CA GLN A 146 -11.38 -7.85 7.76
C GLN A 146 -10.63 -6.54 7.88
N PHE A 147 -9.98 -6.11 6.80
CA PHE A 147 -9.30 -4.82 6.75
C PHE A 147 -10.20 -3.82 6.05
N VAL A 148 -10.59 -2.78 6.76
CA VAL A 148 -11.46 -1.71 6.27
C VAL A 148 -10.60 -0.47 6.04
N ALA A 149 -10.57 0.03 4.80
CA ALA A 149 -9.75 1.19 4.45
C ALA A 149 -10.32 2.49 5.08
N LEU A 150 -9.44 3.29 5.67
CA LEU A 150 -9.77 4.60 6.24
C LEU A 150 -9.16 5.77 5.44
N GLY A 151 -8.41 5.46 4.38
CA GLY A 151 -7.61 6.43 3.62
C GLY A 151 -6.18 6.55 4.15
N SER A 152 -5.29 7.14 3.33
CA SER A 152 -3.88 7.36 3.67
C SER A 152 -3.14 6.12 4.21
N ASN A 153 -3.46 4.93 3.68
CA ASN A 153 -2.92 3.62 4.08
C ASN A 153 -3.22 3.17 5.53
N TYR A 154 -4.20 3.80 6.19
CA TYR A 154 -4.71 3.33 7.48
C TYR A 154 -5.89 2.39 7.30
N TYR A 155 -5.97 1.40 8.20
CA TYR A 155 -6.98 0.38 8.24
C TYR A 155 -7.63 0.31 9.62
N ARG A 156 -8.93 0.05 9.64
CA ARG A 156 -9.55 -0.60 10.79
C ARG A 156 -9.51 -2.11 10.57
N ILE A 157 -9.09 -2.87 11.59
CA ILE A 157 -8.97 -4.33 11.51
C ILE A 157 -10.12 -4.92 12.33
N VAL A 158 -11.11 -5.50 11.66
CA VAL A 158 -12.40 -5.90 12.25
C VAL A 158 -12.50 -7.42 12.37
N ASN A 159 -12.81 -7.93 13.55
CA ASN A 159 -12.98 -9.35 13.79
C ASN A 159 -14.29 -9.87 13.18
N ARG A 160 -14.25 -11.03 12.51
CA ARG A 160 -15.42 -11.63 11.85
C ARG A 160 -16.48 -12.11 12.84
N ALA A 161 -16.10 -12.61 14.01
CA ALA A 161 -17.05 -13.15 14.98
C ALA A 161 -17.82 -12.06 15.72
N SER A 162 -17.13 -11.00 16.17
CA SER A 162 -17.73 -9.96 17.00
C SER A 162 -18.16 -8.72 16.23
N GLY A 163 -17.62 -8.48 15.03
CA GLY A 163 -17.78 -7.22 14.30
C GLY A 163 -17.05 -6.03 14.94
N LYS A 164 -16.20 -6.28 15.96
CA LYS A 164 -15.45 -5.26 16.69
C LYS A 164 -14.06 -5.06 16.09
N ALA A 165 -13.49 -3.90 16.34
CA ALA A 165 -12.20 -3.49 15.81
C ALA A 165 -11.07 -3.80 16.80
N LEU A 166 -9.90 -4.10 16.25
CA LEU A 166 -8.65 -4.14 16.97
C LEU A 166 -8.33 -2.76 17.55
N ASP A 167 -8.04 -2.71 18.85
CA ASP A 167 -7.99 -1.48 19.64
C ASP A 167 -6.76 -1.47 20.55
N LEU A 168 -6.01 -0.38 20.51
CA LEU A 168 -4.97 -0.08 21.49
C LEU A 168 -5.60 0.52 22.74
N TRP A 169 -5.68 -0.27 23.81
CA TRP A 169 -6.42 0.10 25.01
C TRP A 169 -5.90 1.40 25.63
N GLY A 170 -6.84 2.28 25.97
CA GLY A 170 -6.54 3.57 26.58
C GLY A 170 -5.70 4.51 25.71
N SER A 171 -5.52 4.22 24.41
CA SER A 171 -4.62 4.98 23.53
C SER A 171 -3.19 5.07 24.07
N SER A 172 -2.72 4.02 24.74
CA SER A 172 -1.43 4.01 25.44
C SER A 172 -0.26 4.39 24.51
N LEU A 173 0.66 5.21 25.01
CA LEU A 173 1.92 5.51 24.32
C LEU A 173 3.09 4.67 24.85
N GLU A 174 2.88 3.86 25.88
CA GLU A 174 3.95 3.10 26.55
C GLU A 174 4.14 1.72 25.92
N ASP A 175 5.35 1.17 26.06
CA ASP A 175 5.60 -0.25 25.81
C ASP A 175 4.76 -1.09 26.78
N GLY A 176 4.17 -2.17 26.26
CA GLY A 176 3.25 -3.02 26.99
C GLY A 176 1.82 -2.50 27.08
N GLY A 177 1.46 -1.48 26.30
CA GLY A 177 0.06 -1.10 26.11
C GLY A 177 -0.76 -2.25 25.52
N ASP A 178 -1.84 -2.63 26.20
CA ASP A 178 -2.66 -3.80 25.86
C ASP A 178 -3.39 -3.64 24.52
N ILE A 179 -3.51 -4.73 23.76
CA ILE A 179 -4.33 -4.77 22.54
C ILE A 179 -5.58 -5.59 22.82
N ASN A 180 -6.73 -4.97 22.67
CA ASN A 180 -8.02 -5.62 22.83
C ASN A 180 -8.91 -5.38 21.60
N GLN A 181 -10.20 -5.69 21.73
CA GLN A 181 -11.21 -5.30 20.75
C GLN A 181 -12.23 -4.36 21.36
N TYR A 182 -12.78 -3.48 20.52
CA TYR A 182 -13.86 -2.57 20.92
C TYR A 182 -14.77 -2.25 19.74
N ALA A 183 -15.99 -1.80 20.03
CA ALA A 183 -16.88 -1.24 19.01
C ALA A 183 -16.15 -0.20 18.15
N SER A 184 -16.33 -0.28 16.83
CA SER A 184 -15.65 0.62 15.89
C SER A 184 -16.00 2.09 16.16
N HIS A 185 -14.96 2.92 16.26
CA HIS A 185 -15.08 4.38 16.37
C HIS A 185 -13.98 5.09 15.55
N SER A 186 -13.98 6.42 15.55
CA SER A 186 -13.05 7.22 14.75
C SER A 186 -11.71 7.51 15.45
N GLY A 187 -11.44 6.87 16.59
CA GLY A 187 -10.23 7.11 17.38
C GLY A 187 -9.00 6.54 16.67
N GLU A 188 -7.85 7.19 16.83
CA GLU A 188 -6.61 6.77 16.18
C GLU A 188 -6.04 5.47 16.76
N ASN A 189 -6.44 5.11 17.98
CA ASN A 189 -6.10 3.86 18.64
C ASN A 189 -6.68 2.62 17.93
N GLN A 190 -7.66 2.79 17.03
CA GLN A 190 -8.20 1.74 16.17
C GLN A 190 -7.73 1.83 14.70
N GLN A 191 -6.75 2.71 14.41
CA GLN A 191 -6.22 2.91 13.08
C GLN A 191 -4.82 2.29 12.99
N TRP A 192 -4.66 1.37 12.06
CA TRP A 192 -3.47 0.55 11.92
C TRP A 192 -2.88 0.72 10.53
N VAL A 193 -1.55 0.74 10.43
CA VAL A 193 -0.82 0.68 9.16
C VAL A 193 -0.07 -0.65 9.07
N LEU A 194 -0.08 -1.24 7.88
CA LEU A 194 0.68 -2.45 7.59
C LEU A 194 2.03 -2.07 7.02
N VAL A 195 3.10 -2.36 7.76
CA VAL A 195 4.47 -2.11 7.33
C VAL A 195 5.09 -3.43 6.90
N LYS A 196 5.33 -3.62 5.61
CA LYS A 196 5.86 -4.88 5.10
C LYS A 196 7.25 -5.16 5.67
N THR A 197 7.47 -6.33 6.27
CA THR A 197 8.76 -6.67 6.94
C THR A 197 9.84 -7.07 5.96
N LYS A 198 9.43 -7.69 4.84
CA LYS A 198 10.29 -8.10 3.76
C LYS A 198 9.51 -8.15 2.45
N TYR A 199 10.14 -7.67 1.39
CA TYR A 199 9.64 -7.83 0.03
C TYR A 199 10.19 -9.12 -0.57
N ASN A 200 9.39 -9.77 -1.40
CA ASN A 200 9.78 -10.99 -2.11
C ASN A 200 10.07 -10.68 -3.58
N GLY A 201 10.94 -9.71 -3.85
CA GLY A 201 11.38 -9.48 -5.22
C GLY A 201 12.31 -10.56 -5.72
N GLN A 202 12.10 -10.98 -6.97
CA GLN A 202 12.80 -12.08 -7.61
C GLN A 202 13.48 -11.65 -8.91
N VAL A 203 13.98 -10.41 -8.95
CA VAL A 203 14.74 -9.89 -10.07
C VAL A 203 16.18 -10.40 -9.98
N GLY A 204 16.63 -11.07 -11.04
CA GLY A 204 18.00 -11.49 -11.22
C GLY A 204 18.57 -10.96 -12.52
N TRP A 205 19.84 -11.24 -12.77
CA TRP A 205 20.49 -10.86 -14.03
C TRP A 205 21.53 -11.90 -14.44
N THR A 206 21.88 -11.89 -15.72
CA THR A 206 22.96 -12.72 -16.28
C THR A 206 23.74 -11.94 -17.33
N TRP A 207 25.02 -12.26 -17.50
CA TRP A 207 25.77 -11.83 -18.68
C TRP A 207 25.25 -12.56 -19.91
N THR A 208 25.07 -11.82 -21.01
CA THR A 208 24.83 -12.39 -22.34
C THR A 208 26.11 -12.99 -22.89
N SER A 209 27.25 -12.32 -22.67
CA SER A 209 28.60 -12.80 -22.94
C SER A 209 29.61 -11.93 -22.18
N THR A 210 30.69 -12.54 -21.69
CA THR A 210 31.87 -11.83 -21.15
C THR A 210 33.08 -11.92 -22.08
N ASN A 211 32.95 -12.60 -23.23
CA ASN A 211 34.05 -12.77 -24.17
C ASN A 211 34.45 -11.40 -24.75
N GLY A 212 35.73 -11.05 -24.66
CA GLY A 212 36.27 -9.77 -25.10
C GLY A 212 35.93 -8.57 -24.21
N VAL A 213 35.28 -8.78 -23.06
CA VAL A 213 35.00 -7.70 -22.10
C VAL A 213 36.20 -7.54 -21.14
N PRO A 214 36.75 -6.33 -20.95
CA PRO A 214 37.82 -6.10 -19.98
C PRO A 214 37.44 -6.53 -18.57
N ALA A 215 38.37 -7.13 -17.81
CA ALA A 215 38.08 -7.71 -16.50
C ALA A 215 37.60 -6.67 -15.46
N ASP A 216 38.10 -5.44 -15.53
CA ASP A 216 37.68 -4.32 -14.69
C ASP A 216 36.25 -3.86 -15.03
N VAL A 217 35.87 -3.88 -16.32
CA VAL A 217 34.51 -3.62 -16.80
C VAL A 217 33.54 -4.70 -16.29
N ILE A 218 33.92 -5.98 -16.41
CA ILE A 218 33.13 -7.10 -15.87
C ILE A 218 32.89 -6.87 -14.37
N THR A 219 33.93 -6.52 -13.62
CA THR A 219 33.84 -6.30 -12.17
C THR A 219 32.90 -5.15 -11.83
N ARG A 220 33.05 -3.98 -12.47
CA ARG A 220 32.20 -2.81 -12.21
C ARG A 220 30.72 -3.09 -12.50
N ILE A 221 30.41 -3.63 -13.68
CA ILE A 221 29.03 -3.91 -14.08
C ILE A 221 28.43 -5.02 -13.21
N THR A 222 29.18 -6.07 -12.89
CA THR A 222 28.72 -7.16 -12.01
C THR A 222 28.35 -6.62 -10.63
N ASN A 223 29.19 -5.76 -10.04
CA ASN A 223 28.91 -5.14 -8.74
C ASN A 223 27.68 -4.21 -8.82
N ALA A 224 27.59 -3.40 -9.88
CA ALA A 224 26.44 -2.51 -10.10
C ALA A 224 25.12 -3.28 -10.22
N MET A 225 25.08 -4.35 -11.02
CA MET A 225 23.89 -5.16 -11.25
C MET A 225 23.49 -5.99 -10.02
N ASN A 226 24.47 -6.53 -9.29
CA ASN A 226 24.22 -7.23 -8.01
C ASN A 226 23.56 -6.29 -7.00
N ASP A 227 24.10 -5.08 -6.82
CA ASP A 227 23.54 -4.10 -5.90
C ASP A 227 22.15 -3.62 -6.37
N ALA A 228 22.00 -3.31 -7.66
CA ALA A 228 20.72 -2.88 -8.22
C ALA A 228 19.61 -3.94 -8.05
N CYS A 229 19.89 -5.22 -8.35
CA CYS A 229 18.93 -6.31 -8.13
C CYS A 229 18.61 -6.49 -6.65
N ALA A 230 19.60 -6.41 -5.75
CA ALA A 230 19.36 -6.48 -4.31
C ALA A 230 18.43 -5.37 -3.83
N ARG A 231 18.63 -4.13 -4.31
CA ARG A 231 17.78 -2.98 -3.99
C ARG A 231 16.36 -3.12 -4.54
N TYR A 232 16.20 -3.55 -5.79
CA TYR A 232 14.89 -3.85 -6.36
C TYR A 232 14.16 -4.92 -5.52
N ASN A 233 14.85 -6.01 -5.19
CA ASN A 233 14.26 -7.12 -4.46
C ASN A 233 13.92 -6.80 -3.00
N ALA A 234 14.71 -5.94 -2.37
CA ALA A 234 14.46 -5.44 -1.02
C ALA A 234 13.39 -4.34 -0.98
N GLY A 235 13.17 -3.63 -2.10
CA GLY A 235 12.28 -2.47 -2.15
C GLY A 235 10.87 -2.77 -2.64
N ALA A 236 10.60 -3.89 -3.32
CA ALA A 236 9.27 -4.23 -3.81
C ALA A 236 9.14 -5.73 -4.10
N ASP A 237 7.90 -6.24 -4.15
CA ASP A 237 7.66 -7.58 -4.69
C ASP A 237 7.68 -7.50 -6.21
N TRP A 238 8.49 -8.34 -6.82
CA TRP A 238 8.69 -8.46 -8.25
C TRP A 238 8.56 -9.93 -8.60
N ASP A 239 7.81 -10.24 -9.65
CA ASP A 239 7.77 -11.59 -10.19
C ASP A 239 9.16 -12.00 -10.69
N ALA A 240 9.41 -13.31 -10.72
CA ALA A 240 10.68 -13.85 -11.17
C ALA A 240 11.02 -13.37 -12.59
N ARG A 241 12.12 -12.63 -12.72
CA ARG A 241 12.58 -12.08 -14.00
C ARG A 241 14.11 -12.02 -14.04
N THR A 242 14.69 -12.50 -15.13
CA THR A 242 16.15 -12.43 -15.36
C THR A 242 16.45 -11.41 -16.44
N LEU A 243 17.25 -10.39 -16.10
CA LEU A 243 17.72 -9.37 -17.03
C LEU A 243 19.01 -9.82 -17.74
N ASN A 244 19.08 -9.61 -19.05
CA ASN A 244 20.23 -9.97 -19.87
C ASN A 244 21.15 -8.75 -20.02
N VAL A 245 22.37 -8.86 -19.48
CA VAL A 245 23.33 -7.76 -19.43
C VAL A 245 24.42 -7.97 -20.47
N SER A 246 24.77 -6.91 -21.20
CA SER A 246 25.86 -6.90 -22.17
C SER A 246 26.77 -5.67 -22.01
N TYR A 247 27.93 -5.73 -22.65
CA TYR A 247 28.84 -4.61 -22.79
C TYR A 247 29.06 -4.33 -24.28
N ASN A 248 28.82 -3.08 -24.70
CA ASN A 248 28.96 -2.65 -26.09
C ASN A 248 29.60 -1.27 -26.12
N THR A 249 30.81 -1.15 -26.67
CA THR A 249 31.54 0.12 -26.75
C THR A 249 30.87 1.15 -27.65
N GLY A 250 29.94 0.73 -28.52
CA GLY A 250 29.10 1.63 -29.32
C GLY A 250 27.99 2.32 -28.53
N VAL A 251 27.70 1.88 -27.31
CA VAL A 251 26.74 2.53 -26.41
C VAL A 251 27.47 3.66 -25.65
N PRO A 252 26.99 4.92 -25.71
CA PRO A 252 27.65 6.04 -25.04
C PRO A 252 27.63 5.95 -23.51
N THR A 253 26.53 5.45 -22.94
CA THR A 253 26.25 5.41 -21.50
C THR A 253 25.82 4.00 -21.08
N ALA A 254 24.52 3.76 -21.02
CA ALA A 254 23.86 2.46 -20.97
C ALA A 254 22.53 2.59 -21.72
N GLU A 255 21.99 1.48 -22.16
CA GLU A 255 20.67 1.42 -22.77
C GLU A 255 19.96 0.13 -22.33
N ALA A 256 18.66 0.18 -22.22
CA ALA A 256 17.85 -0.97 -21.88
C ALA A 256 16.62 -1.09 -22.78
N ASN A 257 15.96 -2.24 -22.73
CA ASN A 257 14.68 -2.44 -23.38
C ASN A 257 13.66 -3.15 -22.49
N VAL A 258 12.39 -3.03 -22.84
CA VAL A 258 11.26 -3.70 -22.17
C VAL A 258 11.37 -5.22 -22.17
N ASN A 259 12.15 -5.85 -23.05
CA ASN A 259 12.37 -7.31 -23.02
C ASN A 259 13.38 -7.73 -21.94
N GLY A 260 13.91 -6.79 -21.16
CA GLY A 260 14.84 -7.06 -20.07
C GLY A 260 16.30 -7.18 -20.54
N SER A 261 16.68 -6.54 -21.65
CA SER A 261 18.10 -6.37 -21.99
C SER A 261 18.62 -5.05 -21.41
N ILE A 262 19.85 -5.07 -20.91
CA ILE A 262 20.61 -3.88 -20.50
C ILE A 262 22.00 -3.97 -21.13
N SER A 263 22.44 -2.95 -21.86
CA SER A 263 23.76 -2.87 -22.47
C SER A 263 24.52 -1.68 -21.92
N PHE A 264 25.64 -1.92 -21.24
CA PHE A 264 26.52 -0.86 -20.75
C PHE A 264 27.55 -0.46 -21.79
N GLY A 265 27.80 0.84 -21.87
CA GLY A 265 28.79 1.48 -22.72
C GLY A 265 30.20 1.50 -22.15
N ALA A 266 31.14 2.00 -22.94
CA ALA A 266 32.57 2.10 -22.56
C ALA A 266 32.83 3.12 -21.43
N ASN A 267 31.94 4.09 -21.24
CA ASN A 267 32.14 5.15 -20.26
C ASN A 267 31.99 4.62 -18.83
N THR A 268 33.09 4.56 -18.11
CA THR A 268 33.16 4.00 -16.75
C THR A 268 32.30 4.74 -15.75
N SER A 269 32.01 6.04 -15.97
CA SER A 269 31.13 6.83 -15.11
C SER A 269 29.68 6.36 -15.12
N TYR A 270 29.27 5.56 -16.12
CA TYR A 270 27.92 4.98 -16.23
C TYR A 270 27.89 3.48 -15.87
N GLN A 271 29.03 2.85 -15.58
CA GLN A 271 29.11 1.46 -15.16
C GLN A 271 28.92 1.33 -13.63
N ASN A 272 27.83 1.91 -13.11
CA ASN A 272 27.56 2.04 -11.68
C ASN A 272 26.11 1.65 -11.33
N VAL A 273 25.84 1.51 -10.02
CA VAL A 273 24.54 1.07 -9.49
C VAL A 273 23.40 2.03 -9.84
N ARG A 274 23.63 3.36 -9.83
CA ARG A 274 22.60 4.34 -10.21
C ARG A 274 22.10 4.06 -11.64
N THR A 275 23.05 3.91 -12.56
CA THR A 275 22.74 3.64 -13.97
C THR A 275 22.06 2.28 -14.11
N ALA A 276 22.57 1.23 -13.44
CA ALA A 276 21.91 -0.08 -13.45
C ALA A 276 20.45 0.00 -12.98
N MET A 277 20.17 0.69 -11.87
CA MET A 277 18.79 0.85 -11.37
C MET A 277 17.90 1.64 -12.34
N HIS A 278 18.44 2.70 -12.95
CA HIS A 278 17.75 3.48 -13.97
C HIS A 278 17.35 2.60 -15.18
N GLU A 279 18.31 1.84 -15.72
CA GLU A 279 18.08 0.93 -16.84
C GLU A 279 17.10 -0.20 -16.50
N MET A 280 17.12 -0.69 -15.25
CA MET A 280 16.10 -1.63 -14.77
C MET A 280 14.70 -1.03 -14.82
N GLY A 281 14.55 0.28 -14.59
CA GLY A 281 13.27 0.97 -14.73
C GLY A 281 12.69 0.84 -16.13
N HIS A 282 13.52 1.01 -17.16
CA HIS A 282 13.13 0.80 -18.56
C HIS A 282 12.72 -0.64 -18.84
N CYS A 283 13.36 -1.63 -18.20
CA CYS A 283 12.95 -3.03 -18.32
C CYS A 283 11.52 -3.26 -17.79
N TYR A 284 11.05 -2.45 -16.84
CA TYR A 284 9.69 -2.44 -16.31
C TYR A 284 8.79 -1.38 -16.98
N GLY A 285 9.11 -0.98 -18.21
CA GLY A 285 8.22 -0.23 -19.10
C GLY A 285 8.36 1.28 -19.03
N VAL A 286 9.12 1.82 -18.08
CA VAL A 286 9.40 3.26 -18.00
C VAL A 286 9.96 3.73 -19.34
N GLY A 287 9.32 4.72 -19.95
CA GLY A 287 9.81 5.39 -21.14
C GLY A 287 9.69 4.68 -22.48
N GLN A 288 9.21 3.43 -22.52
CA GLN A 288 9.38 2.57 -23.70
C GLN A 288 8.11 1.88 -24.20
N THR A 289 6.98 2.08 -23.53
CA THR A 289 5.72 1.38 -23.82
C THR A 289 4.58 2.35 -24.14
N GLY A 290 3.51 1.84 -24.76
CA GLY A 290 2.26 2.58 -24.91
C GLY A 290 1.66 2.99 -23.55
N GLY A 291 1.77 2.12 -22.53
CA GLY A 291 1.32 2.40 -21.16
C GLY A 291 2.00 3.64 -20.57
N TRP A 292 3.32 3.73 -20.72
CA TRP A 292 4.08 4.93 -20.34
C TRP A 292 3.54 6.20 -20.98
N TYR A 293 3.40 6.23 -22.31
CA TYR A 293 2.97 7.43 -23.02
C TYR A 293 1.53 7.83 -22.69
N ASN A 294 0.65 6.85 -22.46
CA ASN A 294 -0.72 7.11 -22.01
C ASN A 294 -0.74 7.80 -20.64
N LEU A 295 0.14 7.39 -19.73
CA LEU A 295 0.18 7.89 -18.36
C LEU A 295 1.02 9.15 -18.19
N THR A 296 1.83 9.54 -19.18
CA THR A 296 2.74 10.70 -19.10
C THR A 296 2.40 11.83 -20.06
N ASN A 297 1.24 11.77 -20.70
CA ASN A 297 0.80 12.80 -21.65
C ASN A 297 0.68 14.17 -20.95
N GLY A 298 1.35 15.19 -21.49
CA GLY A 298 1.39 16.53 -20.90
C GLY A 298 2.52 16.78 -19.90
N GLY A 299 3.53 15.90 -19.81
CA GLY A 299 4.75 16.14 -19.04
C GLY A 299 4.67 15.79 -17.55
N THR A 300 3.53 15.23 -17.13
CA THR A 300 3.31 14.75 -15.76
C THR A 300 2.74 13.35 -15.80
N TYR A 301 3.14 12.51 -14.84
CA TYR A 301 2.63 11.16 -14.69
C TYR A 301 1.27 11.19 -13.98
N SER A 302 0.32 10.40 -14.47
CA SER A 302 -1.09 10.43 -14.05
C SER A 302 -1.60 9.11 -13.46
N GLY A 303 -0.73 8.10 -13.32
CA GLY A 303 -1.09 6.81 -12.75
C GLY A 303 -1.44 6.89 -11.26
N THR A 304 -2.46 6.13 -10.86
CA THR A 304 -3.07 6.22 -9.52
C THR A 304 -2.11 5.74 -8.44
N ASN A 305 -1.45 4.61 -8.66
CA ASN A 305 -0.50 4.03 -7.71
C ASN A 305 0.77 4.88 -7.61
N GLY A 306 1.31 5.35 -8.75
CA GLY A 306 2.51 6.20 -8.74
C GLY A 306 2.30 7.52 -7.99
N ILE A 307 1.15 8.18 -8.21
CA ILE A 307 0.80 9.43 -7.51
C ILE A 307 0.54 9.20 -6.02
N ALA A 308 -0.16 8.12 -5.64
CA ALA A 308 -0.33 7.76 -4.23
C ALA A 308 1.03 7.50 -3.56
N THR A 309 1.91 6.78 -4.25
CA THR A 309 3.25 6.42 -3.77
C THR A 309 4.12 7.65 -3.52
N ILE A 310 4.24 8.57 -4.48
CA ILE A 310 5.09 9.76 -4.30
C ILE A 310 4.58 10.65 -3.17
N ARG A 311 3.26 10.76 -3.01
CA ARG A 311 2.64 11.57 -1.95
C ARG A 311 2.84 10.99 -0.56
N ALA A 312 2.90 9.66 -0.45
CA ALA A 312 3.23 8.97 0.78
C ALA A 312 4.73 9.08 1.13
N LEU A 313 5.61 9.14 0.12
CA LEU A 313 7.05 9.23 0.31
C LEU A 313 7.55 10.66 0.60
N GLU A 314 6.82 11.66 0.11
CA GLU A 314 7.19 13.08 0.18
C GLU A 314 6.14 13.89 0.96
N THR A 315 5.17 14.46 0.24
CA THR A 315 4.14 15.35 0.76
C THR A 315 2.84 15.09 0.03
N PRO A 316 1.68 15.40 0.62
CA PRO A 316 0.37 15.18 -0.02
C PRO A 316 0.15 15.88 -1.37
N THR A 317 0.98 16.87 -1.73
CA THR A 317 0.89 17.62 -3.00
C THR A 317 1.96 17.23 -4.01
N SER A 318 2.86 16.31 -3.67
CA SER A 318 3.92 15.86 -4.56
C SER A 318 3.35 15.21 -5.82
N ASN A 319 4.03 15.42 -6.94
CA ASN A 319 3.71 14.89 -8.25
C ASN A 319 4.95 14.27 -8.88
N ILE A 320 4.74 13.46 -9.92
CA ILE A 320 5.81 12.91 -10.75
C ILE A 320 5.76 13.63 -12.11
N ASN A 321 6.85 14.30 -12.46
CA ASN A 321 7.07 14.86 -13.80
C ASN A 321 7.62 13.76 -14.71
N ALA A 322 7.31 13.80 -15.99
CA ALA A 322 7.80 12.81 -16.95
C ALA A 322 8.09 13.43 -18.31
N GLY A 323 9.09 12.90 -19.02
CA GLY A 323 9.47 13.40 -20.34
C GLY A 323 10.61 12.61 -20.97
N GLY A 324 10.56 12.42 -22.30
CA GLY A 324 11.66 11.84 -23.08
C GLY A 324 12.11 10.44 -22.63
N GLY A 325 11.23 9.67 -22.00
CA GLY A 325 11.54 8.35 -21.45
C GLY A 325 11.81 8.31 -19.95
N HIS A 326 11.87 9.47 -19.29
CA HIS A 326 12.33 9.62 -17.91
C HIS A 326 11.23 10.18 -17.01
N PHE A 327 11.39 10.01 -15.70
CA PHE A 327 10.56 10.68 -14.70
C PHE A 327 11.39 11.36 -13.61
N TRP A 328 10.73 12.26 -12.88
CA TRP A 328 11.26 12.96 -11.72
C TRP A 328 10.17 13.18 -10.67
N PRO A 329 10.50 13.27 -9.38
CA PRO A 329 11.81 12.95 -8.80
C PRO A 329 12.05 11.44 -8.78
N TYR A 330 13.31 11.03 -8.59
CA TYR A 330 13.73 9.63 -8.39
C TYR A 330 13.72 8.75 -9.66
N GLY A 331 13.84 9.35 -10.84
CA GLY A 331 14.15 8.60 -12.06
C GLY A 331 15.61 8.13 -12.11
N LEU A 332 16.46 8.66 -11.21
CA LEU A 332 17.89 8.38 -11.17
C LEU A 332 18.61 8.77 -12.47
N ASN A 333 18.12 9.82 -13.12
CA ASN A 333 18.61 10.26 -14.44
C ASN A 333 19.98 10.94 -14.36
N TYR A 334 20.27 11.58 -13.23
CA TYR A 334 21.52 12.28 -12.96
C TYR A 334 22.15 11.82 -11.65
N ASP A 335 23.47 11.98 -11.53
CA ASP A 335 24.21 11.65 -10.29
C ASP A 335 23.72 12.46 -9.09
N SER A 336 23.20 13.67 -9.30
CA SER A 336 22.58 14.49 -8.25
C SER A 336 21.30 13.90 -7.67
N GLU A 337 20.66 12.94 -8.36
CA GLU A 337 19.50 12.20 -7.84
C GLU A 337 19.90 10.98 -6.98
N TRP A 338 21.20 10.62 -6.96
CA TRP A 338 21.66 9.45 -6.22
C TRP A 338 21.75 9.72 -4.72
N SER A 339 21.08 8.87 -3.95
CA SER A 339 21.25 8.69 -2.51
C SER A 339 20.63 7.35 -2.12
N GLU A 340 20.93 6.82 -0.94
CA GLU A 340 20.27 5.60 -0.44
C GLU A 340 18.73 5.76 -0.39
N THR A 341 18.26 6.93 0.05
CA THR A 341 16.85 7.29 0.03
C THR A 341 16.30 7.37 -1.39
N GLY A 342 17.03 8.02 -2.31
CA GLY A 342 16.63 8.14 -3.72
C GLY A 342 16.52 6.79 -4.42
N ALA A 343 17.48 5.88 -4.17
CA ALA A 343 17.48 4.52 -4.69
C ALA A 343 16.28 3.71 -4.17
N PHE A 344 15.98 3.79 -2.87
CA PHE A 344 14.80 3.13 -2.31
C PHE A 344 13.49 3.69 -2.91
N ARG A 345 13.36 5.02 -2.99
CA ARG A 345 12.17 5.68 -3.56
C ARG A 345 12.01 5.37 -5.04
N HIS A 346 13.09 5.27 -5.81
CA HIS A 346 13.07 4.82 -7.20
C HIS A 346 12.37 3.46 -7.34
N VAL A 347 12.77 2.45 -6.57
CA VAL A 347 12.16 1.12 -6.61
C VAL A 347 10.66 1.17 -6.31
N LYS A 348 10.25 1.97 -5.31
CA LYS A 348 8.83 2.17 -4.96
C LYS A 348 8.03 2.78 -6.10
N VAL A 349 8.56 3.85 -6.70
CA VAL A 349 7.89 4.57 -7.78
C VAL A 349 7.80 3.70 -9.03
N VAL A 350 8.89 3.04 -9.44
CA VAL A 350 8.90 2.12 -10.59
C VAL A 350 7.91 0.97 -10.38
N ARG A 351 7.86 0.37 -9.18
CA ARG A 351 6.86 -0.69 -8.92
C ARG A 351 5.43 -0.18 -9.00
N ALA A 352 5.18 1.02 -8.47
CA ALA A 352 3.85 1.63 -8.54
C ALA A 352 3.46 1.93 -9.99
N MET A 353 4.40 2.37 -10.82
CA MET A 353 4.21 2.57 -12.26
C MET A 353 3.88 1.28 -13.00
N ASP A 354 4.62 0.20 -12.71
CA ASP A 354 4.35 -1.13 -13.25
C ASP A 354 2.92 -1.60 -12.90
N LEU A 355 2.47 -1.38 -11.66
CA LEU A 355 1.09 -1.67 -11.22
C LEU A 355 0.02 -0.78 -11.86
N ASP A 356 0.38 0.41 -12.34
CA ASP A 356 -0.52 1.29 -13.11
C ASP A 356 -0.66 0.85 -14.57
N GLY A 357 0.07 -0.18 -15.01
CA GLY A 357 0.07 -0.67 -16.39
C GLY A 357 1.02 0.11 -17.30
N VAL A 358 2.15 0.57 -16.74
CA VAL A 358 3.24 1.09 -17.57
C VAL A 358 3.88 -0.03 -18.41
N TYR A 359 4.03 -1.24 -17.89
CA TYR A 359 4.63 -2.37 -18.64
C TYR A 359 3.62 -3.07 -19.56
#